data_AF-A0A833J3G2-F1
#
_entry.id   AF-A0A833J3G2-F1
#
_cell.length_a   1.000
_cell.length_b   1.000
_cell.length_c   1.000
_cell.angle_alpha   90.00
_cell.angle_beta   90.00
_cell.angle_gamma   90.00
#
_symmetry.space_group_name_H-M   'P 1'
#
loop_
_entity.id
_entity.type
_entity.pdbx_description
1 polymer ?
#
loop_
_entity_poly.entity_id
_entity_poly.type
_entity_poly.pdbx_seq_one_letter_code
_entity_poly.pdbx_strand_id
1 'polypeptide(L)'
;MSHYLPLYFQEIDRFRHNSRSDWFFAFLDRFPTPASITALSKEAFVAAAWDVVGRKVAKAPVLGDIYETTRSKIGLPVPPDAPAVVMFRLVIGEARGLIRQSDAIEVAAYTLLSESADYKLLRRIPSIGPINALTILAEAGDLRRFRHHASS
;
A
#
# COMPACT_ATOMS: atom_id res chain seq x y z
N MET A 1 12.02 0.44 2.05
CA MET A 1 11.68 -0.50 3.16
C MET A 1 11.31 -1.88 2.60
N SER A 2 12.25 -2.60 1.97
CA SER A 2 11.97 -3.92 1.35
C SER A 2 12.66 -5.09 2.07
N HIS A 3 13.30 -4.84 3.23
CA HIS A 3 14.10 -5.83 3.96
C HIS A 3 13.39 -6.41 5.21
N TYR A 4 12.13 -6.02 5.46
CA TYR A 4 11.35 -6.49 6.60
C TYR A 4 10.23 -7.45 6.22
N LEU A 5 10.17 -7.92 4.97
CA LEU A 5 9.32 -9.08 4.72
C LEU A 5 9.96 -10.24 5.49
N PRO A 6 9.31 -10.73 6.53
CA PRO A 6 9.97 -11.58 7.48
C PRO A 6 10.34 -12.87 6.75
N LEU A 7 11.51 -13.40 7.07
CA LEU A 7 11.91 -14.77 6.72
C LEU A 7 10.83 -15.82 7.09
N TYR A 8 9.83 -15.43 7.88
CA TYR A 8 8.71 -16.23 8.39
C TYR A 8 7.52 -16.39 7.42
N PHE A 9 7.41 -15.61 6.32
CA PHE A 9 6.32 -15.76 5.35
C PHE A 9 6.76 -15.44 3.90
N GLN A 10 7.79 -16.13 3.43
CA GLN A 10 8.38 -15.90 2.10
C GLN A 10 7.43 -16.28 0.95
N GLU A 11 6.48 -17.17 1.19
CA GLU A 11 5.54 -17.68 0.19
C GLU A 11 4.68 -16.56 -0.41
N ILE A 12 4.41 -15.52 0.39
CA ILE A 12 3.53 -14.41 0.03
C ILE A 12 4.20 -13.39 -0.90
N ASP A 13 5.54 -13.42 -1.04
CA ASP A 13 6.29 -12.48 -1.89
C ASP A 13 5.85 -12.54 -3.36
N ARG A 14 5.50 -13.73 -3.86
CA ARG A 14 5.01 -13.88 -5.23
C ARG A 14 3.68 -13.15 -5.45
N PHE A 15 2.93 -12.83 -4.40
CA PHE A 15 1.65 -12.12 -4.49
C PHE A 15 1.82 -10.60 -4.31
N ARG A 16 3.05 -10.13 -4.06
CA ARG A 16 3.39 -8.72 -3.86
C ARG A 16 3.30 -7.86 -5.12
N HIS A 17 3.28 -8.49 -6.31
CA HIS A 17 3.36 -7.91 -7.66
C HIS A 17 3.20 -6.37 -7.70
N ASN A 18 4.34 -5.68 -7.70
CA ASN A 18 4.55 -4.24 -7.92
C ASN A 18 3.71 -3.26 -7.07
N SER A 19 3.09 -3.72 -5.99
CA SER A 19 2.06 -2.96 -5.30
C SER A 19 2.57 -2.48 -3.95
N ARG A 20 2.69 -1.15 -3.80
CA ARG A 20 2.67 -0.45 -2.50
C ARG A 20 1.26 -0.48 -1.89
N SER A 21 0.43 -1.47 -2.21
CA SER A 21 -0.99 -1.41 -1.91
C SER A 21 -1.26 -1.70 -0.46
N ASP A 22 -2.03 -0.83 0.18
CA ASP A 22 -2.54 -1.01 1.55
C ASP A 22 -3.17 -2.40 1.76
N TRP A 23 -3.84 -2.97 0.75
CA TRP A 23 -4.45 -4.31 0.86
C TRP A 23 -3.43 -5.40 1.23
N PHE A 24 -2.20 -5.34 0.73
CA PHE A 24 -1.17 -6.36 1.01
C PHE A 24 -0.65 -6.23 2.43
N PHE A 25 -0.44 -4.99 2.90
CA PHE A 25 -0.09 -4.73 4.29
C PHE A 25 -1.24 -5.09 5.25
N ALA A 26 -2.49 -4.80 4.87
CA ALA A 26 -3.67 -5.21 5.62
C ALA A 26 -3.80 -6.73 5.68
N PHE A 27 -3.46 -7.43 4.59
CA PHE A 27 -3.41 -8.89 4.54
C PHE A 27 -2.38 -9.45 5.51
N LEU A 28 -1.15 -8.92 5.51
CA LEU A 28 -0.08 -9.35 6.41
C LEU A 28 -0.35 -9.01 7.88
N ASP A 29 -1.05 -7.92 8.17
CA ASP A 29 -1.49 -7.57 9.52
C ASP A 29 -2.51 -8.59 10.08
N ARG A 30 -3.41 -9.09 9.20
CA ARG A 30 -4.42 -10.09 9.56
C ARG A 30 -3.87 -11.51 9.58
N PHE A 31 -3.00 -11.84 8.63
CA PHE A 31 -2.42 -13.16 8.43
C PHE A 31 -0.89 -13.07 8.38
N PRO A 32 -0.23 -12.87 9.54
CA PRO A 32 1.21 -12.57 9.58
C PRO A 32 2.10 -13.78 9.32
N THR A 33 1.56 -15.01 9.40
CA THR A 33 2.31 -16.25 9.22
C THR A 33 1.52 -17.29 8.42
N PRO A 34 2.19 -18.28 7.81
CA PRO A 34 1.52 -19.44 7.22
C PRO A 34 0.52 -20.13 8.16
N ALA A 35 0.90 -20.29 9.42
CA ALA A 35 0.07 -20.92 10.45
C ALA A 35 -1.24 -20.17 10.70
N SER A 36 -1.24 -18.83 10.60
CA SER A 36 -2.46 -18.02 10.74
C SER A 36 -3.49 -18.25 9.62
N ILE A 37 -3.05 -18.76 8.47
CA ILE A 37 -3.90 -19.13 7.32
C ILE A 37 -4.35 -20.59 7.46
N THR A 38 -3.42 -21.51 7.70
CA THR A 38 -3.69 -22.96 7.71
C THR A 38 -4.40 -23.44 8.97
N ALA A 39 -4.51 -22.61 10.01
CA ALA A 39 -5.42 -22.83 11.14
C ALA A 39 -6.91 -22.74 10.75
N LEU A 40 -7.23 -22.17 9.59
CA LEU A 40 -8.58 -22.06 9.05
C LEU A 40 -8.78 -23.11 7.93
N SER A 41 -10.03 -23.49 7.67
CA SER A 41 -10.36 -24.14 6.40
C SER A 41 -10.16 -23.15 5.25
N LYS A 42 -10.04 -23.65 4.02
CA LYS A 42 -9.91 -22.80 2.83
C LYS A 42 -11.08 -21.82 2.70
N GLU A 43 -12.29 -22.31 2.94
CA GLU A 43 -13.52 -21.52 2.87
C GLU A 43 -13.54 -20.44 3.96
N ALA A 44 -13.17 -20.80 5.19
CA ALA A 44 -13.09 -19.87 6.31
C ALA A 44 -12.01 -18.80 6.08
N PHE A 45 -10.87 -19.18 5.52
CA PHE A 45 -9.82 -18.25 5.13
C PHE A 45 -10.29 -17.28 4.04
N VAL A 46 -10.89 -17.79 2.96
CA VAL A 46 -11.39 -16.95 1.86
C VAL A 46 -12.41 -15.95 2.37
N ALA A 47 -13.33 -16.38 3.24
CA ALA A 47 -14.31 -15.49 3.87
C ALA A 47 -13.63 -14.43 4.75
N ALA A 48 -12.68 -14.83 5.61
CA ALA A 48 -11.99 -13.92 6.52
C ALA A 48 -11.07 -12.91 5.81
N ALA A 49 -10.51 -13.27 4.65
CA ALA A 49 -9.62 -12.43 3.86
C ALA A 49 -10.36 -11.59 2.79
N TRP A 50 -11.65 -11.84 2.58
CA TRP A 50 -12.42 -11.25 1.48
C TRP A 50 -12.39 -9.72 1.47
N ASP A 51 -12.60 -9.10 2.63
CA ASP A 51 -12.66 -7.64 2.77
C ASP A 51 -11.28 -6.98 2.93
N VAL A 52 -10.26 -7.80 3.19
CA VAL A 52 -8.87 -7.34 3.31
C VAL A 52 -8.25 -7.14 1.93
N VAL A 53 -8.60 -7.99 0.97
CA VAL A 53 -8.13 -7.89 -0.41
C VAL A 53 -8.89 -6.78 -1.14
N GLY A 54 -8.15 -5.85 -1.74
CA GLY A 54 -8.70 -4.69 -2.44
C GLY A 54 -9.62 -5.08 -3.61
N ARG A 55 -10.60 -4.22 -3.94
CA ARG A 55 -11.60 -4.46 -5.00
C ARG A 55 -11.00 -4.74 -6.39
N LYS A 56 -9.77 -4.31 -6.64
CA LYS A 56 -9.06 -4.44 -7.93
C LYS A 56 -8.32 -5.78 -8.09
N VAL A 57 -8.37 -6.66 -7.10
CA VAL A 57 -7.74 -7.99 -7.15
C VAL A 57 -8.82 -9.02 -7.49
N ALA A 58 -8.48 -10.02 -8.32
CA ALA A 58 -9.33 -11.19 -8.53
C ALA A 58 -9.38 -12.03 -7.24
N LYS A 59 -10.26 -11.64 -6.30
CA LYS A 59 -10.24 -12.09 -4.90
C LYS A 59 -10.26 -13.60 -4.73
N ALA A 60 -11.22 -14.29 -5.33
CA ALA A 60 -11.38 -15.74 -5.13
C ALA A 60 -10.18 -16.56 -5.68
N PRO A 61 -9.71 -16.36 -6.93
CA PRO A 61 -8.51 -17.04 -7.41
C PRO A 61 -7.27 -16.74 -6.58
N VAL A 62 -7.00 -15.46 -6.28
CA VAL A 62 -5.80 -15.05 -5.53
C VAL A 62 -5.80 -15.63 -4.12
N LEU A 63 -6.93 -15.57 -3.41
CA LEU A 63 -7.03 -16.15 -2.07
C LEU A 63 -6.91 -17.68 -2.11
N GLY A 64 -7.54 -18.34 -3.09
CA GLY A 64 -7.37 -19.78 -3.28
C GLY A 64 -5.90 -20.17 -3.48
N ASP A 65 -5.19 -19.45 -4.34
CA ASP A 65 -3.79 -19.70 -4.65
C ASP A 65 -2.87 -19.43 -3.45
N ILE A 66 -3.14 -18.37 -2.66
CA ILE A 66 -2.43 -18.08 -1.41
C ILE A 66 -2.61 -19.25 -0.44
N TYR A 67 -3.84 -19.73 -0.25
CA TYR A 67 -4.11 -20.83 0.66
C TYR A 67 -3.36 -22.11 0.26
N GLU A 68 -3.46 -22.52 -1.01
CA GLU A 68 -2.78 -23.74 -1.48
C GLU A 68 -1.26 -23.62 -1.43
N THR A 69 -0.73 -22.43 -1.76
CA THR A 69 0.72 -22.16 -1.68
C THR A 69 1.21 -22.27 -0.23
N THR A 70 0.43 -21.74 0.71
CA THR A 70 0.77 -21.72 2.14
C THR A 70 0.61 -23.11 2.75
N ARG A 71 -0.39 -23.88 2.33
CA ARG A 71 -0.63 -25.25 2.79
C ARG A 71 0.44 -26.23 2.30
N SER A 72 0.87 -26.10 1.04
CA SER A 72 1.81 -27.03 0.40
C SER A 72 3.27 -26.82 0.85
N LYS A 73 3.58 -25.67 1.46
CA LYS A 73 4.92 -25.33 1.92
C LYS A 73 5.00 -25.37 3.44
N ILE A 74 5.99 -26.09 3.96
CA ILE A 74 6.32 -26.05 5.38
C ILE A 74 7.07 -24.73 5.63
N GLY A 75 6.31 -23.65 5.84
CA GLY A 75 6.88 -22.42 6.38
C GLY A 75 7.53 -22.69 7.74
N LEU A 76 8.46 -21.84 8.16
CA LEU A 76 9.08 -21.96 9.48
C LEU A 76 7.96 -21.99 10.55
N PRO A 77 7.92 -22.97 11.46
CA PRO A 77 6.88 -23.05 12.48
C PRO A 77 7.09 -21.94 13.52
N VAL A 78 6.56 -20.76 13.23
CA VAL A 78 6.62 -19.60 14.11
C VAL A 78 5.26 -19.40 14.78
N PRO A 79 5.19 -19.50 16.12
CA PRO A 79 3.99 -19.18 16.87
C PRO A 79 3.50 -17.74 16.58
N PRO A 80 2.18 -17.51 16.47
CA PRO A 80 1.65 -16.16 16.21
C PRO A 80 2.01 -15.10 17.26
N ASP A 81 2.32 -15.53 18.48
CA ASP A 81 2.73 -14.71 19.63
C ASP A 81 4.25 -14.58 19.79
N ALA A 82 5.03 -15.21 18.90
CA ALA A 82 6.48 -15.08 18.93
C ALA A 82 6.90 -13.60 18.85
N PRO A 83 7.91 -13.15 19.61
CA PRO A 83 8.33 -11.74 19.62
C PRO A 83 8.64 -11.18 18.23
N ALA A 84 9.16 -12.01 17.32
CA ALA A 84 9.43 -11.63 15.95
C ALA A 84 8.15 -11.32 15.14
N VAL A 85 7.06 -12.07 15.38
CA VAL A 85 5.74 -11.80 14.78
C VAL A 85 5.12 -10.54 15.36
N VAL A 86 5.26 -10.31 16.68
CA VAL A 86 4.82 -9.07 17.33
C VAL A 86 5.52 -7.85 16.72
N MET A 87 6.85 -7.89 16.58
CA MET A 87 7.63 -6.83 15.92
C MET A 87 7.22 -6.64 14.47
N PHE A 88 6.99 -7.72 13.74
CA PHE A 88 6.53 -7.64 12.36
C PHE A 88 5.19 -6.91 12.25
N ARG A 89 4.19 -7.26 13.09
CA ARG A 89 2.89 -6.59 13.10
C ARG A 89 3.00 -5.12 13.45
N LEU A 90 3.88 -4.74 14.38
CA LEU A 90 4.15 -3.34 14.72
C LEU A 90 4.65 -2.57 13.49
N VAL A 91 5.65 -3.09 12.77
CA VAL A 91 6.19 -2.42 11.57
C VAL A 91 5.13 -2.30 10.46
N ILE A 92 4.32 -3.34 10.26
CA ILE A 92 3.20 -3.29 9.30
C ILE A 92 2.17 -2.24 9.71
N GLY A 93 1.82 -2.16 11.00
CA GLY A 93 0.91 -1.16 11.54
C GLY A 93 1.38 0.27 11.27
N GLU A 94 2.66 0.55 11.55
CA GLU A 94 3.29 1.85 11.28
C GLU A 94 3.30 2.18 9.78
N ALA A 95 3.67 1.22 8.93
CA ALA A 95 3.66 1.41 7.48
C ALA A 95 2.25 1.76 6.96
N ARG A 96 1.21 1.09 7.46
CA ARG A 96 -0.19 1.41 7.12
C ARG A 96 -0.61 2.77 7.67
N GLY A 97 -0.11 3.16 8.84
CA GLY A 97 -0.30 4.50 9.41
C GLY A 97 0.22 5.59 8.47
N LEU A 98 1.46 5.43 7.99
CA LEU A 98 2.08 6.35 7.04
C LEU A 98 1.32 6.42 5.70
N ILE A 99 0.84 5.29 5.17
CA ILE A 99 0.01 5.29 3.95
C ILE A 99 -1.26 6.11 4.16
N ARG A 100 -2.02 5.87 5.25
CA ARG A 100 -3.24 6.63 5.54
C ARG A 100 -2.98 8.13 5.72
N GLN A 101 -1.89 8.49 6.39
CA GLN A 101 -1.50 9.89 6.56
C GLN A 101 -1.13 10.53 5.22
N SER A 102 -0.39 9.82 4.38
CA SER A 102 -0.05 10.26 3.02
C SER A 102 -1.30 10.50 2.19
N ASP A 103 -2.26 9.56 2.20
CA ASP A 103 -3.53 9.69 1.47
C ASP A 103 -4.34 10.91 1.97
N ALA A 104 -4.40 11.12 3.29
CA ALA A 104 -5.09 12.27 3.88
C ALA A 104 -4.45 13.61 3.48
N ILE A 105 -3.12 13.68 3.44
CA ILE A 105 -2.37 14.86 2.97
C ILE A 105 -2.65 15.10 1.49
N GLU A 106 -2.69 14.04 0.67
CA GLU A 106 -2.97 14.18 -0.76
C GLU A 106 -4.39 14.68 -1.03
N VAL A 107 -5.38 14.21 -0.27
CA VAL A 107 -6.75 14.74 -0.32
C VAL A 107 -6.80 16.20 0.11
N ALA A 108 -6.15 16.57 1.21
CA ALA A 108 -6.11 17.95 1.68
C ALA A 108 -5.44 18.88 0.64
N ALA A 109 -4.33 18.45 0.06
CA ALA A 109 -3.64 19.16 -1.02
C ALA A 109 -4.54 19.35 -2.25
N TYR A 110 -5.28 18.31 -2.63
CA TYR A 110 -6.25 18.40 -3.72
C TYR A 110 -7.33 19.44 -3.42
N THR A 111 -7.93 19.42 -2.23
CA THR A 111 -8.96 20.37 -1.82
C THR A 111 -8.46 21.82 -1.81
N LEU A 112 -7.23 22.05 -1.35
CA LEU A 112 -6.63 23.39 -1.35
C LEU A 112 -6.39 23.92 -2.77
N LEU A 113 -6.05 23.04 -3.70
CA LEU A 113 -5.62 23.43 -5.05
C LEU A 113 -6.71 23.32 -6.12
N SER A 114 -7.85 22.66 -5.85
CA SER A 114 -8.81 22.25 -6.90
C SER A 114 -9.30 23.40 -7.77
N GLU A 115 -9.39 24.61 -7.22
CA GLU A 115 -9.85 25.79 -7.95
C GLU A 115 -8.74 26.58 -8.64
N SER A 116 -7.48 26.31 -8.33
CA SER A 116 -6.33 27.01 -8.93
C SER A 116 -6.16 26.69 -10.42
N ALA A 117 -6.10 27.74 -11.25
CA ALA A 117 -5.81 27.60 -12.68
C ALA A 117 -4.41 27.02 -12.92
N ASP A 118 -3.43 27.41 -12.11
CA ASP A 118 -2.05 26.92 -12.17
C ASP A 118 -1.98 25.43 -11.83
N TYR A 119 -2.76 24.99 -10.83
CA TYR A 119 -2.88 23.57 -10.50
C TYR A 119 -3.52 22.76 -11.65
N LYS A 120 -4.61 23.27 -12.24
CA LYS A 120 -5.27 22.63 -13.40
C LYS A 120 -4.33 22.52 -14.60
N LEU A 121 -3.40 23.46 -14.77
CA LEU A 121 -2.36 23.40 -15.80
C LEU A 121 -1.29 22.35 -15.47
N LEU A 122 -0.75 22.36 -14.25
CA LEU A 122 0.26 21.41 -13.80
C LEU A 122 -0.23 19.95 -13.90
N ARG A 123 -1.51 19.70 -13.62
CA ARG A 123 -2.14 18.38 -13.76
C ARG A 123 -2.16 17.82 -15.18
N ARG A 124 -1.89 18.63 -16.21
CA ARG A 124 -1.75 18.14 -17.61
C ARG A 124 -0.44 17.39 -17.83
N ILE A 125 0.55 17.56 -16.95
CA ILE A 125 1.82 16.83 -17.01
C ILE A 125 1.59 15.44 -16.35
N PRO A 126 1.81 14.33 -17.08
CA PRO A 126 1.73 13.00 -16.50
C PRO A 126 2.67 12.90 -15.30
N SER A 127 2.23 12.26 -14.21
CA SER A 127 2.92 12.11 -12.90
C SER A 127 2.82 13.28 -11.90
N ILE A 128 2.29 14.45 -12.29
CA ILE A 128 2.06 15.52 -11.31
C ILE A 128 0.78 15.27 -10.53
N GLY A 129 0.92 14.89 -9.26
CA GLY A 129 -0.15 14.81 -8.27
C GLY A 129 -0.30 16.09 -7.44
N PRO A 130 -1.31 16.16 -6.55
CA PRO A 130 -1.57 17.30 -5.68
C PRO A 130 -0.37 17.74 -4.82
N ILE A 131 0.38 16.78 -4.24
CA ILE A 131 1.54 17.07 -3.38
C ILE A 131 2.70 17.67 -4.18
N ASN A 132 3.04 17.09 -5.33
CA ASN A 132 4.09 17.63 -6.20
C ASN A 132 3.70 19.02 -6.72
N ALA A 133 2.42 19.23 -7.04
CA ALA A 133 1.93 20.53 -7.46
C ALA A 133 2.01 21.58 -6.34
N LEU A 134 1.68 21.23 -5.08
CA LEU A 134 1.87 22.12 -3.93
C LEU A 134 3.33 22.57 -3.82
N THR A 135 4.27 21.63 -3.94
CA THR A 135 5.70 21.91 -3.83
C THR A 135 6.15 22.89 -4.92
N ILE A 136 5.79 22.60 -6.17
CA ILE A 136 6.11 23.46 -7.32
C ILE A 136 5.51 24.87 -7.14
N LEU A 137 4.25 24.97 -6.72
CA LEU A 137 3.58 26.26 -6.53
C LEU A 137 4.17 27.06 -5.36
N ALA A 138 4.60 26.39 -4.29
CA ALA A 138 5.25 27.03 -3.15
C ALA A 138 6.64 27.59 -3.53
N GLU A 139 7.40 26.87 -4.34
CA GLU A 139 8.73 27.29 -4.81
C GLU A 139 8.65 28.40 -5.88
N ALA A 140 7.71 28.27 -6.81
CA ALA A 140 7.61 29.15 -7.97
C ALA A 140 6.77 30.42 -7.71
N GLY A 141 5.90 30.41 -6.68
CA GLY A 141 4.92 31.46 -6.45
C GLY A 141 3.91 31.55 -7.61
N ASP A 142 3.57 32.78 -8.05
CA ASP A 142 2.68 32.98 -9.21
C ASP A 142 3.37 32.53 -10.51
N LEU A 143 2.92 31.39 -11.07
CA LEU A 143 3.50 30.81 -12.29
C LEU A 143 3.39 31.74 -13.51
N ARG A 144 2.50 32.74 -13.48
CA ARG A 144 2.37 33.75 -14.52
C ARG A 144 3.61 34.63 -14.65
N ARG A 145 4.47 34.70 -13.63
CA ARG A 145 5.75 35.43 -13.68
C ARG A 145 6.75 34.81 -14.66
N PHE A 146 6.68 33.50 -14.91
CA PHE A 146 7.56 32.81 -15.86
C PHE A 146 7.18 33.04 -17.32
N ARG A 147 5.93 33.48 -17.62
CA ARG A 147 5.53 33.84 -19.00
C ARG A 147 6.30 35.05 -19.56
N HIS A 148 6.95 35.84 -18.70
CA HIS A 148 7.68 37.04 -19.12
C HIS A 148 9.16 36.82 -19.46
N HIS A 149 9.68 35.59 -19.31
CA HIS A 149 11.10 35.28 -19.61
C HIS A 149 11.32 34.54 -20.93
N ALA A 150 10.27 34.28 -21.73
CA ALA A 150 10.39 33.59 -23.03
C ALA A 150 10.55 34.55 -24.22
N SER A 151 11.03 35.77 -23.99
CA SER A 151 11.34 36.74 -25.05
C SER A 151 12.49 37.64 -24.62
N SER A 152 13.72 37.15 -24.83
CA SER A 152 14.93 37.93 -25.07
C SER A 152 15.89 37.11 -25.91
#